data_AF-D2PSD4-F1
#
_entry.id   AF-D2PSD4-F1
#
_cell.length_a   1.000
_cell.length_b   1.000
_cell.length_c   1.000
_cell.angle_alpha   90.00
_cell.angle_beta   90.00
_cell.angle_gamma   90.00
#
_symmetry.space_group_name_H-M   'P 1'
#
loop_
_entity.id
_entity.type
_entity.pdbx_description
1 polymer ?
#
loop_
_entity_poly.entity_id
_entity_poly.type
_entity_poly.pdbx_seq_one_letter_code
_entity_poly.pdbx_strand_id
1 'polypeptide(L)'
;MTVSSNDPRPSYVQVADSLREAIRSGELPPGTRLPSGRELATQFGVALMTAQKAVDALRAEHLVRSHRGRGVFVADDSAVPEDDLATLRADMSRLADRVAELERRVGVDNDSR
;
A
#
# COMPACT_ATOMS: atom_id res chain seq x y z
N MET A 1 -21.03 0.14 -10.66
CA MET A 1 -19.81 -0.67 -10.46
C MET A 1 -20.12 -2.15 -10.71
N THR A 2 -19.95 -2.63 -11.94
CA THR A 2 -20.15 -4.05 -12.30
C THR A 2 -18.96 -4.53 -13.12
N VAL A 3 -18.37 -5.66 -12.75
CA VAL A 3 -17.33 -6.35 -13.55
C VAL A 3 -18.05 -7.08 -14.67
N SER A 4 -17.66 -6.84 -15.92
CA SER A 4 -18.28 -7.50 -17.07
C SER A 4 -17.51 -8.76 -17.44
N SER A 5 -18.18 -9.92 -17.37
CA SER A 5 -17.60 -11.21 -17.78
C SER A 5 -17.25 -11.32 -19.27
N ASN A 6 -17.61 -10.32 -20.09
CA ASN A 6 -17.32 -10.27 -21.53
C ASN A 6 -16.18 -9.29 -21.90
N ASP A 7 -15.55 -8.65 -20.91
CA ASP A 7 -14.36 -7.83 -21.12
C ASP A 7 -13.12 -8.75 -21.11
N PRO A 8 -12.25 -8.70 -22.15
CA PRO A 8 -11.07 -9.54 -22.24
C PRO A 8 -10.03 -9.27 -21.14
N ARG A 9 -10.16 -8.16 -20.40
CA ARG A 9 -9.23 -7.79 -19.33
C ARG A 9 -9.52 -8.60 -18.05
N PRO A 10 -8.48 -9.00 -17.30
CA PRO A 10 -8.65 -9.70 -16.03
C PRO A 10 -9.59 -8.94 -15.08
N SER A 11 -10.43 -9.67 -14.35
CA SER A 11 -11.41 -9.10 -13.41
C SER A 11 -10.79 -8.15 -12.39
N TYR A 12 -9.56 -8.41 -11.92
CA TYR A 12 -8.87 -7.50 -10.99
C TYR A 12 -8.55 -6.14 -11.63
N VAL A 13 -8.29 -6.08 -12.94
CA VAL A 13 -8.02 -4.84 -13.68
C VAL A 13 -9.29 -4.00 -13.75
N GLN A 14 -10.43 -4.64 -14.05
CA GLN A 14 -11.73 -3.95 -14.11
C GLN A 14 -12.13 -3.36 -12.74
N VAL A 15 -11.88 -4.10 -11.65
CA VAL A 15 -12.11 -3.62 -10.28
C VAL A 15 -11.17 -2.46 -9.95
N ALA A 16 -9.88 -2.59 -10.27
CA ALA A 16 -8.90 -1.51 -10.05
C ALA A 16 -9.26 -0.25 -10.83
N ASP A 17 -9.67 -0.37 -12.09
CA ASP A 17 -10.10 0.75 -12.92
C ASP A 17 -11.33 1.46 -12.35
N SER A 18 -12.33 0.70 -11.92
CA SER A 18 -13.54 1.26 -11.29
C SER A 18 -13.21 2.03 -10.02
N LEU A 19 -12.33 1.50 -9.17
CA LEU A 19 -11.89 2.16 -7.95
C LEU A 19 -11.02 3.39 -8.26
N ARG A 20 -10.16 3.31 -9.28
CA ARG A 20 -9.33 4.43 -9.72
C ARG A 20 -10.18 5.59 -10.24
N GLU A 21 -11.24 5.27 -10.97
CA GLU A 21 -12.20 6.27 -11.43
C GLU A 21 -12.93 6.93 -10.27
N ALA A 22 -13.41 6.16 -9.29
CA ALA A 22 -14.05 6.69 -8.09
C ALA A 22 -13.12 7.59 -7.23
N ILE A 23 -11.82 7.27 -7.17
CA ILE A 23 -10.82 8.13 -6.51
C ILE A 23 -10.62 9.42 -7.31
N ARG A 24 -10.48 9.33 -8.63
CA ARG A 24 -10.25 10.49 -9.51
C ARG A 24 -11.45 11.41 -9.65
N SER A 25 -12.67 10.87 -9.62
CA SER A 25 -13.92 11.63 -9.68
C SER A 25 -14.23 12.35 -8.36
N GLY A 26 -13.55 11.97 -7.27
CA GLY A 26 -13.78 12.51 -5.94
C GLY A 26 -14.93 11.83 -5.18
N GLU A 27 -15.52 10.75 -5.72
CA GLU A 27 -16.47 9.92 -4.98
C GLU A 27 -15.80 9.26 -3.75
N LEU A 28 -14.52 8.95 -3.87
CA LEU A 28 -13.66 8.49 -2.78
C LEU A 28 -12.59 9.55 -2.50
N PRO A 29 -12.87 10.55 -1.65
CA PRO A 29 -11.91 11.60 -1.35
C PRO A 29 -10.69 11.04 -0.60
N PRO A 30 -9.52 11.71 -0.70
CA PRO A 30 -8.33 11.36 0.08
C PRO A 30 -8.64 11.19 1.58
N GLY A 31 -8.04 10.18 2.21
CA GLY A 31 -8.32 9.83 3.60
C GLY A 31 -9.59 8.99 3.82
N THR A 32 -10.39 8.74 2.79
CA THR A 32 -11.55 7.84 2.88
C THR A 32 -11.09 6.40 3.06
N ARG A 33 -11.75 5.68 3.96
CA ARG A 33 -11.52 4.25 4.15
C ARG A 33 -12.09 3.47 2.97
N LEU A 34 -11.24 2.71 2.28
CA LEU A 34 -11.68 1.77 1.26
C LEU A 34 -12.47 0.61 1.92
N PRO A 35 -13.51 0.09 1.25
CA PRO A 35 -14.14 -1.16 1.66
C PRO A 35 -13.09 -2.27 1.76
N SER A 36 -13.28 -3.19 2.71
CA SER A 36 -12.41 -4.34 2.88
C SER A 36 -12.42 -5.23 1.63
N GLY A 37 -11.38 -6.04 1.44
CA GLY A 37 -11.32 -6.96 0.29
C GLY A 37 -12.54 -7.89 0.20
N ARG A 38 -13.17 -8.22 1.33
CA ARG A 38 -14.39 -9.04 1.37
C ARG A 38 -15.63 -8.25 0.96
N GLU A 39 -15.74 -6.99 1.33
CA GLU A 39 -16.83 -6.10 0.88
C GLU A 39 -16.70 -5.82 -0.61
N LEU A 40 -15.48 -5.54 -1.10
CA LEU A 40 -15.19 -5.37 -2.52
C LEU A 40 -15.53 -6.63 -3.32
N ALA A 41 -15.17 -7.82 -2.81
CA ALA A 41 -15.52 -9.08 -3.44
C ALA A 41 -17.05 -9.23 -3.63
N THR A 42 -17.83 -8.91 -2.59
CA THR A 42 -19.30 -8.93 -2.65
C THR A 42 -19.85 -7.87 -3.61
N GLN A 43 -19.35 -6.64 -3.53
CA GLN A 43 -19.84 -5.51 -4.33
C GLN A 43 -19.60 -5.71 -5.83
N PHE A 44 -18.44 -6.25 -6.19
CA PHE A 44 -18.03 -6.46 -7.59
C PHE A 44 -18.35 -7.87 -8.11
N GLY A 45 -18.84 -8.77 -7.25
CA GLY A 45 -19.13 -10.16 -7.62
C GLY A 45 -17.89 -10.96 -8.00
N VAL A 46 -16.74 -10.67 -7.39
CA VAL A 46 -15.44 -11.30 -7.70
C VAL A 46 -14.91 -12.14 -6.54
N ALA A 47 -13.96 -13.02 -6.82
CA ALA A 47 -13.26 -13.75 -5.77
C ALA A 47 -12.46 -12.80 -4.84
N LEU A 48 -12.35 -13.14 -3.56
CA LEU A 48 -11.58 -12.35 -2.58
C LEU A 48 -10.15 -12.06 -3.05
N MET A 49 -9.47 -13.06 -3.61
CA MET A 49 -8.11 -12.91 -4.15
C MET A 49 -8.06 -11.91 -5.30
N THR A 50 -9.13 -11.82 -6.10
CA THR A 50 -9.24 -10.83 -7.20
C THR A 50 -9.40 -9.43 -6.65
N ALA A 51 -10.27 -9.24 -5.65
CA ALA A 51 -10.45 -7.96 -4.99
C ALA A 51 -9.15 -7.49 -4.30
N GLN A 52 -8.45 -8.39 -3.62
CA GLN A 52 -7.15 -8.10 -3.01
C GLN A 52 -6.10 -7.70 -4.06
N LYS A 53 -6.03 -8.43 -5.19
CA LYS A 53 -5.12 -8.09 -6.29
C LYS A 53 -5.42 -6.71 -6.90
N ALA A 54 -6.69 -6.31 -6.97
CA ALA A 54 -7.08 -4.98 -7.40
C ALA A 54 -6.61 -3.89 -6.42
N VAL A 55 -6.79 -4.12 -5.11
CA VAL A 55 -6.29 -3.22 -4.05
C VAL A 55 -4.76 -3.13 -4.08
N ASP A 56 -4.06 -4.25 -4.31
CA ASP A 56 -2.60 -4.26 -4.41
C ASP A 56 -2.10 -3.47 -5.63
N ALA A 57 -2.83 -3.51 -6.76
CA ALA A 57 -2.52 -2.67 -7.91
C ALA A 57 -2.66 -1.17 -7.58
N LEU A 58 -3.75 -0.76 -6.92
CA LEU A 58 -3.92 0.62 -6.45
C LEU A 58 -2.84 1.04 -5.45
N ARG A 59 -2.38 0.12 -4.59
CA ARG A 59 -1.29 0.38 -3.65
C ARG A 59 0.03 0.61 -4.38
N ALA A 60 0.32 -0.19 -5.41
CA ALA A 60 1.51 -0.02 -6.25
C ALA A 60 1.51 1.31 -7.01
N GLU A 61 0.33 1.86 -7.30
CA GLU A 61 0.14 3.17 -7.92
C GLU A 61 0.07 4.33 -6.91
N HIS A 62 0.31 4.06 -5.63
CA HIS A 62 0.22 5.04 -4.54
C HIS A 62 -1.14 5.73 -4.38
N LEU A 63 -2.21 5.16 -4.94
CA LEU A 63 -3.57 5.69 -4.81
C LEU A 63 -4.23 5.32 -3.48
N VAL A 64 -3.73 4.28 -2.81
CA VAL A 64 -4.22 3.83 -1.51
C VAL A 64 -3.06 3.42 -0.59
N ARG A 65 -3.24 3.61 0.72
CA ARG A 65 -2.29 3.17 1.76
C ARG A 65 -2.97 2.28 2.78
N SER A 66 -2.22 1.34 3.34
CA SER A 66 -2.72 0.43 4.37
C SER A 66 -2.19 0.83 5.74
N HIS A 67 -3.10 1.14 6.65
CA HIS A 67 -2.76 1.40 8.05
C HIS A 67 -2.96 0.11 8.85
N ARG A 68 -1.90 -0.31 9.54
CA ARG A 68 -1.93 -1.52 10.40
C ARG A 68 -3.07 -1.40 11.42
N GLY A 69 -3.93 -2.42 11.47
CA GLY A 69 -5.08 -2.48 12.37
C GLY A 69 -6.27 -1.57 12.02
N ARG A 70 -6.12 -0.65 11.06
CA ARG A 70 -7.16 0.34 10.71
C ARG A 70 -7.78 0.15 9.33
N GLY A 71 -7.10 -0.57 8.42
CA GLY A 71 -7.59 -0.88 7.07
C GLY A 71 -6.87 -0.11 5.97
N VAL A 72 -7.52 0.00 4.81
CA VAL A 72 -6.97 0.66 3.62
C VAL A 72 -7.66 2.01 3.44
N PHE A 73 -6.90 3.04 3.09
CA PHE A 73 -7.37 4.41 2.92
C PHE A 73 -6.89 4.97 1.59
N VAL A 74 -7.70 5.84 0.96
CA VAL A 74 -7.27 6.60 -0.23
C VAL A 74 -6.10 7.49 0.15
N ALA A 75 -5.03 7.41 -0.62
CA ALA A 75 -3.84 8.20 -0.38
C ALA A 75 -4.13 9.69 -0.64
N ASP A 76 -3.53 10.53 0.19
CA ASP A 76 -3.46 11.96 -0.03
C ASP A 76 -2.02 12.29 -0.44
N ASP A 77 -1.83 12.91 -1.60
CA ASP A 77 -0.51 13.35 -2.06
C ASP A 77 0.06 14.49 -1.18
N SER A 78 -0.79 15.17 -0.41
CA SER A 78 -0.42 16.30 0.43
C SER A 78 -0.18 15.95 1.91
N ALA A 79 -0.67 14.79 2.37
CA ALA A 79 -0.54 14.37 3.76
C ALA A 79 0.38 13.15 3.87
N VAL A 80 1.59 13.36 4.41
CA VAL A 80 2.39 12.25 4.94
C VAL A 80 1.77 11.88 6.29
N PRO A 81 1.15 10.69 6.45
CA PRO A 81 0.60 10.28 7.74
C PRO A 81 1.72 10.17 8.78
N GLU A 82 1.50 10.66 9.99
CA GLU A 82 2.49 10.63 11.08
C GLU A 82 2.98 9.20 11.38
N ASP A 83 2.12 8.19 11.20
CA ASP A 83 2.45 6.76 11.33
C ASP A 83 3.55 6.31 10.35
N ASP A 84 3.56 6.86 9.13
CA ASP A 84 4.56 6.51 8.11
C ASP A 84 5.92 7.11 8.47
N LEU A 85 5.95 8.34 9.00
CA LEU A 85 7.17 8.98 9.52
C LEU A 85 7.72 8.24 10.74
N ALA A 86 6.85 7.81 11.66
CA ALA A 86 7.25 7.00 12.82
C ALA A 86 7.85 5.65 12.39
N THR A 87 7.23 5.00 11.40
CA THR A 87 7.72 3.73 10.83
C THR A 87 9.08 3.91 10.16
N LEU A 88 9.22 4.90 9.27
CA LEU A 88 10.48 5.23 8.60
C LEU A 88 11.58 5.58 9.60
N ARG A 89 11.26 6.33 10.66
CA ARG A 89 12.21 6.68 11.72
C ARG A 89 12.68 5.43 12.48
N ALA A 90 11.78 4.50 12.78
CA ALA A 90 12.11 3.24 13.42
C ALA A 90 13.02 2.37 12.53
N ASP A 91 12.72 2.28 11.24
CA ASP A 91 13.53 1.53 10.28
C ASP A 91 14.91 2.16 10.06
N MET A 92 14.99 3.49 9.99
CA MET A 92 16.26 4.23 9.93
C MET A 92 17.12 4.01 11.17
N SER A 93 16.51 4.00 12.37
CA SER A 93 17.24 3.69 13.62
C SER A 93 17.85 2.30 13.56
N ARG A 94 17.10 1.28 13.12
CA ARG A 94 17.61 -0.09 12.98
C ARG A 94 18.73 -0.21 11.97
N LEU A 95 18.65 0.53 10.86
CA LEU A 95 19.71 0.55 9.88
C LEU A 95 20.97 1.20 10.45
N ALA A 96 20.84 2.31 11.17
CA ALA A 96 21.96 2.98 11.84
C ALA A 96 22.64 2.05 12.86
N ASP A 97 21.87 1.32 13.66
CA ASP A 97 22.40 0.34 14.62
C ASP A 97 23.20 -0.77 13.91
N ARG A 98 22.68 -1.29 12.80
CA ARG A 98 23.37 -2.31 11.98
C ARG A 98 24.64 -1.78 11.34
N VAL A 99 24.63 -0.54 10.85
CA VAL A 99 25.83 0.11 10.29
C VAL A 99 26.90 0.27 11.37
N ALA A 100 26.54 0.76 12.56
CA ALA A 100 27.47 0.89 13.68
C ALA A 100 28.02 -0.47 14.15
N GLU A 101 27.24 -1.55 14.05
CA GLU A 101 27.74 -2.91 14.29
C GLU A 101 28.74 -3.37 13.23
N LEU A 102 28.44 -3.12 11.95
CA LEU A 102 29.35 -3.47 10.85
C LEU A 102 30.65 -2.68 10.90
N GLU A 103 30.58 -1.37 11.19
CA GLU A 103 31.76 -0.52 11.36
C GLU A 103 32.65 -1.01 12.51
N ARG A 104 32.07 -1.42 13.64
CA ARG A 104 32.83 -2.02 14.75
C ARG A 104 33.49 -3.34 14.36
N ARG A 105 32.85 -4.15 13.53
CA ARG A 105 33.41 -5.43 13.06
C ARG A 105 34.53 -5.25 12.05
N VAL A 106 34.43 -4.23 11.19
CA VAL A 106 35.45 -3.92 10.17
C VAL A 106 36.62 -3.12 10.77
N GLY A 107 36.37 -2.33 11.82
CA GLY A 107 37.34 -1.45 12.47
C GLY A 107 38.28 -2.10 13.51
N VAL A 108 38.23 -3.42 13.71
CA VAL A 108 39.13 -4.12 14.65
C VAL A 108 40.44 -4.60 13.99
N ASP A 109 40.54 -4.55 12.65
CA ASP A 109 41.70 -5.11 11.92
C ASP A 109 42.73 -4.09 11.38
N ASN A 110 42.66 -2.80 11.74
CA ASN A 110 43.60 -1.79 11.19
C ASN A 110 44.69 -1.29 12.16
N ASP A 111 44.90 -1.96 13.30
CA ASP A 111 46.03 -1.67 14.19
C ASP A 111 46.99 -2.87 14.24
N SER A 112 47.80 -3.02 13.19
CA SER A 112 48.96 -3.93 13.18
C SER A 112 49.93 -3.52 12.07
N ARG A 113 50.67 -2.43 12.26
CA ARG A 113 52.00 -2.26 11.68
C ARG A 113 52.86 -1.20 12.34
#